data_AF-A0A367K6Z8-F1
#
_entry.id   AF-A0A367K6Z8-F1
#
_cell.length_a   1.000
_cell.length_b   1.000
_cell.length_c   1.000
_cell.angle_alpha   90.00
_cell.angle_beta   90.00
_cell.angle_gamma   90.00
#
_symmetry.space_group_name_H-M   'P 1'
#
loop_
_entity.id
_entity.type
_entity.pdbx_description
1 polymer ?
#
loop_
_entity_poly.entity_id
_entity_poly.type
_entity_poly.pdbx_seq_one_letter_code
_entity_poly.pdbx_strand_id
1 'polypeptide(L)'
;MQLKTLSLATLGLLFLSQWVKAQDDTDLIQGQSLSDNYLSAFDNDDQEIEFELSNEVATHHFEKRGSSCSKYHTVKGSDTCISLSKKYGISLGSFYSLNSRVNKSCTNLINGKKYCVKKSSSSKKKTTKKKSSKKSSKKKTSSKKSSSKKETRKKLQSKSAFTYYWIAQPNDYKTGGSVSVKTCSGKKIASVSSDYADALVMEGTGVVGSKIVNLGGCTCSNYKCFELVNRKDDPYGLTSYDTPLRPYVTIASNDIKKNTKIYVPSLVGWKIPGTSKKHNGCLLVDDQSWSFSGKHIDFYVYSMDNYQTLDKAHSITKVDIYEGGSCKLLDYMS
;
A
#
# COMPACT_ATOMS: atom_id res chain seq x y z
N MET A 1 -38.43 69.53 -42.97
CA MET A 1 -39.03 70.35 -41.90
C MET A 1 -38.45 69.86 -40.58
N GLN A 2 -37.67 70.70 -39.90
CA GLN A 2 -37.97 71.34 -38.60
C GLN A 2 -38.03 70.33 -37.42
N LEU A 3 -37.10 70.28 -36.43
CA LEU A 3 -36.74 71.28 -35.38
C LEU A 3 -37.99 71.74 -34.59
N LYS A 4 -38.20 71.50 -33.30
CA LYS A 4 -37.39 71.75 -32.05
C LYS A 4 -38.10 71.01 -30.87
N THR A 5 -37.68 70.89 -29.59
CA THR A 5 -36.69 71.52 -28.66
C THR A 5 -36.51 70.54 -27.46
N LEU A 6 -35.35 70.30 -26.83
CA LEU A 6 -34.64 71.11 -25.80
C LEU A 6 -35.53 71.48 -24.59
N SER A 7 -35.17 71.42 -23.30
CA SER A 7 -33.93 71.74 -22.54
C SER A 7 -34.14 71.29 -21.05
N LEU A 8 -33.20 71.18 -20.08
CA LEU A 8 -31.72 71.17 -19.96
C LEU A 8 -31.34 70.75 -18.50
N ALA A 9 -30.03 70.66 -18.16
CA ALA A 9 -29.42 70.89 -16.81
C ALA A 9 -29.63 69.87 -15.65
N THR A 10 -28.64 69.54 -14.78
CA THR A 10 -27.19 69.89 -14.70
C THR A 10 -26.40 68.90 -13.81
N LEU A 11 -25.07 68.81 -14.07
CA LEU A 11 -23.88 68.54 -13.20
C LEU A 11 -24.02 67.90 -11.79
N GLY A 12 -23.04 67.15 -11.27
CA GLY A 12 -21.65 66.91 -11.71
C GLY A 12 -20.84 65.98 -10.77
N LEU A 13 -19.54 65.83 -11.04
CA LEU A 13 -18.61 64.89 -10.36
C LEU A 13 -18.19 65.34 -8.95
N LEU A 14 -17.89 64.41 -8.01
CA LEU A 14 -16.51 64.12 -7.54
C LEU A 14 -16.42 63.14 -6.34
N PHE A 15 -15.23 62.55 -6.21
CA PHE A 15 -14.74 61.54 -5.25
C PHE A 15 -14.77 61.91 -3.76
N LEU A 16 -14.83 60.89 -2.88
CA LEU A 16 -13.95 60.57 -1.72
C LEU A 16 -14.66 59.44 -0.91
N SER A 17 -14.21 58.18 -0.73
CA SER A 17 -12.92 57.57 -0.34
C SER A 17 -13.06 56.84 1.02
N GLN A 18 -13.00 55.50 1.02
CA GLN A 18 -12.43 54.60 2.07
C GLN A 18 -12.76 53.16 1.64
N TRP A 19 -11.82 52.39 1.08
CA TRP A 19 -10.77 51.65 1.79
C TRP A 19 -11.30 50.75 2.92
N VAL A 20 -11.67 49.52 2.58
CA VAL A 20 -11.50 48.37 3.48
C VAL A 20 -10.32 47.57 2.94
N LYS A 21 -9.20 47.57 3.66
CA LYS A 21 -8.06 46.70 3.36
C LYS A 21 -8.36 45.30 3.90
N ALA A 22 -7.99 44.28 3.13
CA ALA A 22 -7.56 43.03 3.72
C ALA A 22 -6.15 43.24 4.31
N GLN A 23 -5.87 42.67 5.47
CA GLN A 23 -4.51 42.34 5.89
C GLN A 23 -4.57 41.09 6.75
N ASP A 24 -3.59 40.23 6.52
CA ASP A 24 -3.33 38.98 7.24
C ASP A 24 -2.68 39.26 8.61
N ASP A 25 -2.34 38.17 9.29
CA ASP A 25 -1.21 37.98 10.20
C ASP A 25 -1.49 37.60 11.67
N THR A 26 -0.77 36.55 12.04
CA THR A 26 -0.70 35.83 13.32
C THR A 26 0.05 36.61 14.41
N ASP A 27 -0.23 36.36 15.70
CA ASP A 27 0.84 35.80 16.55
C ASP A 27 0.42 35.06 17.85
N LEU A 28 1.39 34.23 18.26
CA LEU A 28 1.73 33.48 19.49
C LEU A 28 0.94 33.52 20.83
N ILE A 29 1.18 32.43 21.57
CA ILE A 29 0.67 32.04 22.89
C ILE A 29 1.40 32.75 24.05
N GLN A 30 0.69 33.20 25.09
CA GLN A 30 1.19 33.24 26.48
C GLN A 30 0.06 33.38 27.54
N GLY A 31 0.22 32.71 28.69
CA GLY A 31 -0.49 33.05 29.95
C GLY A 31 -1.66 32.14 30.38
N GLN A 32 -1.70 31.75 31.66
CA GLN A 32 -2.71 30.89 32.27
C GLN A 32 -3.75 31.68 33.09
N SER A 33 -5.00 31.20 33.13
CA SER A 33 -5.59 30.63 34.35
C SER A 33 -6.88 29.87 34.01
N LEU A 34 -7.11 28.73 34.68
CA LEU A 34 -8.37 27.97 34.60
C LEU A 34 -9.20 28.32 35.83
N SER A 35 -10.49 28.62 35.65
CA SER A 35 -11.40 28.97 36.74
C SER A 35 -12.10 27.73 37.33
N ASP A 36 -12.50 27.84 38.59
CA ASP A 36 -12.97 26.73 39.44
C ASP A 36 -14.30 26.06 39.00
N ASN A 37 -14.94 26.57 37.93
CA ASN A 37 -16.18 26.01 37.36
C ASN A 37 -16.03 24.62 36.73
N TYR A 38 -14.81 24.07 36.58
CA TYR A 38 -14.62 22.71 36.06
C TYR A 38 -14.77 21.61 37.13
N LEU A 39 -14.81 21.97 38.42
CA LEU A 39 -14.82 21.02 39.54
C LEU A 39 -16.20 20.77 40.18
N SER A 40 -17.25 21.50 39.79
CA SER A 40 -18.59 21.41 40.38
C SER A 40 -19.57 20.45 39.67
N ALA A 41 -19.10 19.65 38.69
CA ALA A 41 -19.96 18.77 37.89
C ALA A 41 -20.34 17.43 38.56
N PHE A 42 -20.11 17.28 39.88
CA PHE A 42 -20.36 16.05 40.64
C PHE A 42 -20.95 16.32 42.03
N ASP A 43 -22.11 16.97 42.10
CA ASP A 43 -22.91 17.04 43.33
C ASP A 43 -24.44 17.09 43.02
N ASN A 44 -25.10 15.95 43.25
CA ASN A 44 -26.49 15.77 43.72
C ASN A 44 -27.70 16.18 42.83
N ASP A 45 -28.23 15.18 42.14
CA ASP A 45 -29.60 14.60 42.25
C ASP A 45 -30.92 15.40 42.03
N ASP A 46 -31.91 14.62 41.57
CA ASP A 46 -33.38 14.78 41.58
C ASP A 46 -34.09 15.80 40.65
N GLN A 47 -34.51 15.30 39.47
CA GLN A 47 -35.96 15.04 39.24
C GLN A 47 -36.22 14.07 38.06
N GLU A 48 -37.35 13.37 38.14
CA GLU A 48 -37.70 12.19 37.33
C GLU A 48 -38.05 12.50 35.87
N ILE A 49 -37.65 11.60 34.95
CA ILE A 49 -38.26 11.47 33.62
C ILE A 49 -38.67 10.01 33.40
N GLU A 50 -39.97 9.80 33.36
CA GLU A 50 -40.62 8.55 32.96
C GLU A 50 -40.37 8.27 31.47
N PHE A 51 -39.76 7.12 31.14
CA PHE A 51 -39.63 6.67 29.75
C PHE A 51 -40.09 5.21 29.63
N GLU A 52 -41.17 5.01 28.89
CA GLU A 52 -41.83 3.71 28.73
C GLU A 52 -40.94 2.65 28.08
N LEU A 53 -40.82 1.50 28.76
CA LEU A 53 -40.16 0.31 28.25
C LEU A 53 -41.07 -0.43 27.25
N SER A 54 -40.84 -0.22 25.96
CA SER A 54 -41.33 -1.17 24.95
C SER A 54 -40.38 -2.37 24.86
N ASN A 55 -40.91 -3.55 25.19
CA ASN A 55 -40.18 -4.82 25.19
C ASN A 55 -39.89 -5.31 23.76
N GLU A 56 -38.66 -5.13 23.28
CA GLU A 56 -38.04 -6.14 22.41
C GLU A 56 -36.69 -6.58 23.01
N VAL A 57 -36.63 -7.83 23.45
CA VAL A 57 -35.43 -8.46 24.04
C VAL A 57 -34.44 -8.83 22.93
N ALA A 58 -33.85 -7.82 22.31
CA ALA A 58 -32.63 -7.95 21.54
C ALA A 58 -31.45 -7.85 22.52
N THR A 59 -30.97 -8.99 23.03
CA THR A 59 -29.74 -9.06 23.82
C THR A 59 -28.56 -8.62 22.96
N HIS A 60 -28.27 -7.32 22.95
CA HIS A 60 -27.08 -6.76 22.32
C HIS A 60 -25.84 -7.21 23.09
N HIS A 61 -25.37 -8.39 22.72
CA HIS A 61 -24.10 -8.94 23.15
C HIS A 61 -23.00 -7.96 22.70
N PHE A 62 -22.57 -7.09 23.61
CA PHE A 62 -21.35 -6.29 23.45
C PHE A 62 -20.15 -7.24 23.52
N GLU A 63 -19.95 -8.04 22.47
CA GLU A 63 -18.74 -8.81 22.30
C GLU A 63 -17.56 -7.84 22.25
N LYS A 64 -16.80 -7.85 23.34
CA LYS A 64 -15.54 -7.13 23.52
C LYS A 64 -14.63 -7.43 22.32
N ARG A 65 -14.59 -6.52 21.34
CA ARG A 65 -13.85 -6.69 20.08
C ARG A 65 -12.39 -7.03 20.37
N GLY A 66 -12.02 -8.28 20.08
CA GLY A 66 -10.77 -8.90 20.51
C GLY A 66 -10.94 -10.20 21.32
N SER A 67 -12.15 -10.57 21.72
CA SER A 67 -12.49 -11.81 22.46
C SER A 67 -11.95 -13.09 21.81
N SER A 68 -11.87 -13.15 20.48
CA SER A 68 -11.32 -14.29 19.74
C SER A 68 -9.80 -14.23 19.50
N CYS A 69 -9.04 -13.44 20.27
CA CYS A 69 -7.58 -13.39 20.14
C CYS A 69 -6.87 -14.40 21.07
N SER A 70 -6.16 -15.37 20.50
CA SER A 70 -5.33 -16.33 21.26
C SER A 70 -3.89 -15.90 21.46
N LYS A 71 -3.38 -14.88 20.74
CA LYS A 71 -2.00 -14.42 20.91
C LYS A 71 -1.84 -12.97 20.49
N TYR A 72 -1.14 -12.20 21.32
CA TYR A 72 -0.75 -10.82 21.03
C TYR A 72 0.76 -10.72 20.75
N HIS A 73 1.15 -9.70 19.99
CA HIS A 73 2.54 -9.29 19.78
C HIS A 73 2.70 -7.81 20.12
N THR A 74 3.78 -7.46 20.82
CA THR A 74 4.15 -6.07 21.11
C THR A 74 5.07 -5.54 20.01
N VAL A 75 4.60 -4.54 19.26
CA VAL A 75 5.30 -3.97 18.10
C VAL A 75 6.63 -3.32 18.49
N LYS A 76 7.67 -3.60 17.71
CA LYS A 76 8.96 -2.92 17.73
C LYS A 76 9.15 -2.14 16.43
N GLY A 77 10.08 -1.17 16.40
CA GLY A 77 10.28 -0.26 15.25
C GLY A 77 10.73 -0.90 13.92
N SER A 78 10.85 -2.23 13.85
CA SER A 78 11.10 -3.01 12.62
C SER A 78 9.90 -3.87 12.20
N ASP A 79 8.81 -3.89 12.96
CA ASP A 79 7.63 -4.71 12.69
C ASP A 79 6.67 -3.95 11.75
N THR A 80 6.13 -4.66 10.76
CA THR A 80 5.09 -4.18 9.84
C THR A 80 3.96 -5.20 9.81
N CYS A 81 2.79 -4.84 9.29
CA CYS A 81 1.63 -5.74 9.22
C CYS A 81 1.98 -7.00 8.41
N ILE A 82 2.78 -6.85 7.35
CA ILE A 82 3.33 -7.94 6.56
C ILE A 82 4.29 -8.79 7.39
N SER A 83 5.28 -8.19 8.07
CA SER A 83 6.28 -8.96 8.82
C SER A 83 5.69 -9.67 10.04
N LEU A 84 4.69 -9.08 10.70
CA LEU A 84 3.92 -9.70 11.77
C LEU A 84 3.03 -10.84 11.27
N SER A 85 2.34 -10.65 10.15
CA SER A 85 1.51 -11.71 9.54
C SER A 85 2.35 -12.94 9.21
N LYS A 86 3.51 -12.75 8.56
CA LYS A 86 4.49 -13.81 8.28
C LYS A 86 4.99 -14.49 9.57
N LYS A 87 5.46 -13.71 10.55
CA LYS A 87 6.04 -14.17 11.82
C LYS A 87 5.11 -15.06 12.64
N TYR A 88 3.80 -14.87 12.51
CA TYR A 88 2.78 -15.65 13.23
C TYR A 88 1.97 -16.62 12.35
N GLY A 89 2.27 -16.70 11.05
CA GLY A 89 1.65 -17.66 10.13
C GLY A 89 0.17 -17.38 9.86
N ILE A 90 -0.21 -16.10 9.80
CA ILE A 90 -1.58 -15.64 9.47
C ILE A 90 -1.55 -14.85 8.15
N SER A 91 -2.66 -14.80 7.43
CA SER A 91 -2.76 -13.92 6.25
C SER A 91 -2.82 -12.45 6.67
N LEU A 92 -2.38 -11.55 5.79
CA LEU A 92 -2.41 -10.10 6.05
C LEU A 92 -3.85 -9.61 6.29
N GLY A 93 -4.81 -10.10 5.51
CA GLY A 93 -6.25 -9.88 5.76
C GLY A 93 -6.68 -10.37 7.15
N SER A 94 -6.24 -11.56 7.59
CA SER A 94 -6.54 -12.05 8.95
C SER A 94 -5.95 -11.15 10.04
N PHE A 95 -4.76 -10.59 9.84
CA PHE A 95 -4.16 -9.63 10.78
C PHE A 95 -4.99 -8.35 10.88
N TYR A 96 -5.48 -7.81 9.76
CA TYR A 96 -6.39 -6.65 9.77
C TYR A 96 -7.75 -6.99 10.40
N SER A 97 -8.35 -8.15 10.11
CA SER A 97 -9.61 -8.58 10.76
C SER A 97 -9.47 -8.75 12.28
N LEU A 98 -8.31 -9.22 12.75
CA LEU A 98 -8.00 -9.33 14.18
C LEU A 98 -7.66 -8.00 14.85
N ASN A 99 -7.39 -6.94 14.06
CA ASN A 99 -6.99 -5.63 14.54
C ASN A 99 -7.67 -4.53 13.72
N SER A 100 -9.00 -4.43 13.75
CA SER A 100 -9.78 -3.49 12.91
C SER A 100 -9.45 -2.00 13.09
N ARG A 101 -8.68 -1.63 14.13
CA ARG A 101 -8.13 -0.28 14.34
C ARG A 101 -6.80 -0.03 13.58
N VAL A 102 -6.16 -1.06 13.04
CA VAL A 102 -5.00 -0.92 12.14
C VAL A 102 -5.52 -0.54 10.76
N ASN A 103 -4.99 0.55 10.20
CA ASN A 103 -5.35 0.97 8.85
C ASN A 103 -4.69 0.06 7.80
N LYS A 104 -5.27 -0.03 6.59
CA LYS A 104 -4.80 -0.94 5.54
C LYS A 104 -3.40 -0.57 5.00
N SER A 105 -3.03 0.70 5.12
CA SER A 105 -1.68 1.23 4.84
C SER A 105 -0.64 0.87 5.90
N CYS A 106 -1.06 0.24 7.02
CA CYS A 106 -0.23 -0.15 8.15
C CYS A 106 0.50 1.00 8.89
N THR A 107 0.19 2.26 8.58
CA THR A 107 0.93 3.44 9.11
C THR A 107 0.65 3.73 10.59
N ASN A 108 -0.35 3.08 11.19
CA ASN A 108 -0.73 3.25 12.59
C ASN A 108 -0.41 2.03 13.48
N LEU A 109 0.59 1.22 13.11
CA LEU A 109 1.28 0.33 14.05
C LEU A 109 2.12 1.17 15.03
N ILE A 110 1.65 1.26 16.28
CA ILE A 110 2.30 2.04 17.33
C ILE A 110 3.31 1.15 18.06
N ASN A 111 4.57 1.58 18.08
CA ASN A 111 5.64 0.93 18.84
C ASN A 111 5.27 0.78 20.32
N GLY A 112 5.58 -0.38 20.92
CA GLY A 112 5.21 -0.71 22.31
C GLY A 112 3.75 -1.13 22.51
N LYS A 113 2.88 -0.99 21.49
CA LYS A 113 1.47 -1.39 21.59
C LYS A 113 1.27 -2.86 21.18
N LYS A 114 0.28 -3.51 21.78
CA LYS A 114 -0.06 -4.93 21.54
C LYS A 114 -1.12 -5.06 20.44
N TYR A 115 -0.84 -5.92 19.46
CA TYR A 115 -1.75 -6.27 18.37
C TYR A 115 -1.97 -7.78 18.33
N CYS A 116 -3.17 -8.22 17.98
CA CYS A 116 -3.54 -9.62 17.88
C CYS A 116 -2.87 -10.27 16.66
N VAL A 117 -2.27 -11.45 16.85
CA VAL A 117 -1.53 -12.19 15.82
C VAL A 117 -1.95 -13.65 15.69
N LYS A 118 -3.01 -14.07 16.38
CA LYS A 118 -3.61 -15.39 16.20
C LYS A 118 -5.06 -15.41 16.70
N LYS A 119 -5.99 -15.95 15.90
CA LYS A 119 -7.37 -16.21 16.31
C LYS A 119 -7.46 -17.46 17.19
N SER A 120 -8.39 -17.47 18.15
CA SER A 120 -8.79 -18.66 18.89
C SER A 120 -9.56 -19.62 18.00
N SER A 121 -8.95 -20.77 17.71
CA SER A 121 -9.56 -21.83 16.90
C SER A 121 -10.52 -22.66 17.74
N SER A 122 -11.81 -22.64 17.41
CA SER A 122 -12.68 -23.78 17.70
C SER A 122 -12.20 -24.99 16.87
N SER A 123 -12.14 -26.15 17.52
CA SER A 123 -11.31 -27.27 17.07
C SER A 123 -11.89 -28.05 15.89
N LYS A 124 -11.22 -28.06 14.73
CA LYS A 124 -11.14 -29.27 13.89
C LYS A 124 -9.69 -29.62 13.57
N LYS A 125 -9.29 -30.77 14.13
CA LYS A 125 -7.92 -31.29 14.21
C LYS A 125 -7.56 -31.98 12.88
N LYS A 126 -6.48 -31.57 12.21
CA LYS A 126 -5.83 -32.39 11.18
C LYS A 126 -4.34 -32.54 11.50
N THR A 127 -3.85 -33.76 11.28
CA THR A 127 -2.76 -34.34 12.09
C THR A 127 -1.38 -34.06 11.49
N THR A 128 -0.45 -33.61 12.32
CA THR A 128 0.96 -33.42 11.97
C THR A 128 1.68 -34.76 11.84
N LYS A 129 2.33 -35.02 10.68
CA LYS A 129 3.37 -36.05 10.55
C LYS A 129 4.75 -35.39 10.56
N LYS A 130 5.48 -35.59 11.65
CA LYS A 130 6.88 -35.19 11.84
C LYS A 130 7.79 -36.31 11.29
N LYS A 131 8.81 -35.99 10.49
CA LYS A 131 9.96 -36.88 10.30
C LYS A 131 11.27 -36.07 10.25
N SER A 132 12.33 -36.72 10.72
CA SER A 132 13.54 -36.09 11.25
C SER A 132 14.67 -35.90 10.24
N SER A 133 15.60 -35.04 10.63
CA SER A 133 16.86 -34.75 9.97
C SER A 133 17.78 -35.96 9.79
N LYS A 134 18.62 -35.93 8.75
CA LYS A 134 19.92 -36.60 8.74
C LYS A 134 20.97 -35.65 8.15
N LYS A 135 22.16 -35.67 8.76
CA LYS A 135 23.33 -34.81 8.47
C LYS A 135 24.40 -35.69 7.84
N SER A 136 24.98 -35.28 6.72
CA SER A 136 26.25 -35.83 6.21
C SER A 136 27.06 -34.75 5.48
N SER A 137 28.35 -35.04 5.27
CA SER A 137 29.43 -34.06 5.19
C SER A 137 29.88 -33.69 3.76
N LYS A 138 30.65 -32.59 3.70
CA LYS A 138 31.34 -32.03 2.52
C LYS A 138 31.99 -33.09 1.61
N LYS A 139 31.97 -32.83 0.30
CA LYS A 139 33.11 -33.09 -0.58
C LYS A 139 33.37 -31.87 -1.48
N LYS A 140 34.62 -31.42 -1.57
CA LYS A 140 35.06 -30.39 -2.53
C LYS A 140 35.19 -31.04 -3.91
N THR A 141 34.70 -30.37 -4.95
CA THR A 141 35.26 -30.52 -6.31
C THR A 141 35.32 -29.14 -6.96
N SER A 142 36.49 -28.80 -7.50
CA SER A 142 36.79 -27.52 -8.15
C SER A 142 36.56 -27.61 -9.66
N SER A 143 35.89 -26.63 -10.26
CA SER A 143 35.90 -26.47 -11.72
C SER A 143 35.78 -25.01 -12.17
N LYS A 144 36.91 -24.49 -12.65
CA LYS A 144 37.08 -23.42 -13.66
C LYS A 144 36.35 -22.08 -13.45
N LYS A 145 37.11 -21.18 -12.82
CA LYS A 145 36.94 -19.71 -12.82
C LYS A 145 36.97 -19.17 -14.25
N SER A 146 35.80 -18.87 -14.83
CA SER A 146 35.71 -18.00 -16.01
C SER A 146 36.10 -16.58 -15.58
N SER A 147 37.12 -16.01 -16.23
CA SER A 147 37.66 -14.69 -15.90
C SER A 147 36.87 -13.57 -16.60
N SER A 148 35.63 -13.32 -16.16
CA SER A 148 35.01 -12.03 -16.43
C SER A 148 35.79 -10.94 -15.67
N LYS A 149 36.20 -9.88 -16.37
CA LYS A 149 36.71 -8.66 -15.70
C LYS A 149 35.64 -8.22 -14.70
N LYS A 150 36.00 -8.12 -13.42
CA LYS A 150 35.08 -7.73 -12.35
C LYS A 150 34.78 -6.23 -12.49
N GLU A 151 33.75 -5.92 -13.27
CA GLU A 151 33.24 -4.55 -13.46
C GLU A 151 32.97 -3.92 -12.08
N THR A 152 33.75 -2.90 -11.75
CA THR A 152 33.66 -2.18 -10.48
C THR A 152 32.52 -1.17 -10.55
N ARG A 153 31.30 -1.65 -10.32
CA ARG A 153 30.09 -0.82 -10.27
C ARG A 153 30.10 0.03 -9.00
N LYS A 154 29.80 1.33 -9.12
CA LYS A 154 29.61 2.22 -7.97
C LYS A 154 28.33 1.83 -7.22
N LYS A 155 28.39 1.87 -5.88
CA LYS A 155 27.21 1.61 -5.03
C LYS A 155 26.36 2.89 -5.00
N LEU A 156 25.07 2.75 -5.31
CA LEU A 156 24.08 3.82 -5.21
C LEU A 156 23.48 3.87 -3.80
N GLN A 157 23.08 2.72 -3.27
CA GLN A 157 22.48 2.61 -1.94
C GLN A 157 22.95 1.34 -1.22
N SER A 158 22.89 1.36 0.11
CA SER A 158 23.19 0.20 0.96
C SER A 158 22.03 -0.12 1.89
N LYS A 159 21.76 -1.41 2.06
CA LYS A 159 20.70 -1.97 2.91
C LYS A 159 19.33 -1.31 2.66
N SER A 160 19.02 -0.95 1.42
CA SER A 160 17.71 -0.44 1.01
C SER A 160 16.65 -1.50 1.28
N ALA A 161 15.46 -1.08 1.70
CA ALA A 161 14.34 -1.99 1.90
C ALA A 161 13.96 -2.65 0.57
N PHE A 162 13.58 -3.93 0.63
CA PHE A 162 13.27 -4.75 -0.53
C PHE A 162 11.93 -5.45 -0.30
N THR A 163 10.95 -5.12 -1.12
CA THR A 163 9.62 -5.75 -1.13
C THR A 163 9.27 -6.26 -2.53
N TYR A 164 8.06 -6.78 -2.68
CA TYR A 164 7.53 -7.30 -3.93
C TYR A 164 6.10 -6.79 -4.13
N TYR A 165 5.74 -6.54 -5.39
CA TYR A 165 4.37 -6.24 -5.82
C TYR A 165 4.01 -7.06 -7.08
N TRP A 166 2.72 -7.23 -7.34
CA TRP A 166 2.20 -8.09 -8.40
C TRP A 166 0.86 -7.59 -8.93
N ILE A 167 0.35 -8.21 -10.00
CA ILE A 167 -1.01 -7.95 -10.49
C ILE A 167 -1.99 -8.62 -9.54
N ALA A 168 -2.84 -7.84 -8.85
CA ALA A 168 -3.90 -8.39 -8.01
C ALA A 168 -4.83 -9.30 -8.84
N GLN A 169 -5.19 -10.47 -8.28
CA GLN A 169 -6.13 -11.42 -8.90
C GLN A 169 -7.38 -11.57 -8.04
N PRO A 170 -8.59 -11.65 -8.61
CA PRO A 170 -9.83 -11.73 -7.83
C PRO A 170 -9.94 -13.03 -7.02
N ASN A 171 -9.25 -14.09 -7.45
CA ASN A 171 -9.24 -15.38 -6.77
C ASN A 171 -8.53 -15.35 -5.40
N ASP A 172 -7.68 -14.36 -5.15
CA ASP A 172 -6.91 -14.23 -3.91
C ASP A 172 -7.73 -13.56 -2.78
N TYR A 173 -8.86 -12.91 -3.11
CA TYR A 173 -9.65 -12.05 -2.22
C TYR A 173 -11.16 -12.34 -2.28
N LYS A 174 -11.59 -13.41 -1.59
CA LYS A 174 -12.97 -13.94 -1.68
C LYS A 174 -13.94 -13.47 -0.58
N THR A 175 -13.54 -12.53 0.26
CA THR A 175 -14.32 -11.98 1.38
C THR A 175 -14.74 -10.54 1.13
N GLY A 176 -15.74 -10.06 1.87
CA GLY A 176 -16.24 -8.68 1.75
C GLY A 176 -17.51 -8.52 0.93
N GLY A 177 -18.11 -7.33 1.00
CA GLY A 177 -19.36 -6.98 0.28
C GLY A 177 -19.11 -6.63 -1.20
N SER A 178 -20.15 -6.61 -2.03
CA SER A 178 -20.03 -6.22 -3.44
C SER A 178 -19.92 -4.70 -3.61
N VAL A 179 -18.81 -4.23 -4.18
CA VAL A 179 -18.53 -2.82 -4.50
C VAL A 179 -18.29 -2.62 -6.00
N SER A 180 -18.53 -1.41 -6.51
CA SER A 180 -18.32 -1.09 -7.94
C SER A 180 -16.98 -0.38 -8.17
N VAL A 181 -16.08 -1.04 -8.89
CA VAL A 181 -14.81 -0.49 -9.39
C VAL A 181 -15.11 0.36 -10.64
N LYS A 182 -14.57 1.57 -10.70
CA LYS A 182 -14.92 2.60 -11.70
C LYS A 182 -13.68 3.28 -12.27
N THR A 183 -13.79 3.76 -13.51
CA THR A 183 -12.75 4.61 -14.12
C THR A 183 -12.60 5.94 -13.38
N CYS A 184 -11.53 6.68 -13.61
CA CYS A 184 -11.40 8.08 -13.15
C CYS A 184 -12.63 8.96 -13.51
N SER A 185 -13.19 8.76 -14.72
CA SER A 185 -14.42 9.42 -15.19
C SER A 185 -15.73 8.91 -14.58
N GLY A 186 -15.69 7.95 -13.64
CA GLY A 186 -16.89 7.42 -12.98
C GLY A 186 -17.57 6.23 -13.65
N LYS A 187 -17.14 5.85 -14.88
CA LYS A 187 -17.72 4.73 -15.62
C LYS A 187 -17.45 3.41 -14.88
N LYS A 188 -18.50 2.66 -14.56
CA LYS A 188 -18.39 1.34 -13.92
C LYS A 188 -17.61 0.37 -14.82
N ILE A 189 -16.62 -0.31 -14.23
CA ILE A 189 -15.84 -1.37 -14.88
C ILE A 189 -16.46 -2.73 -14.56
N ALA A 190 -16.67 -3.03 -13.26
CA ALA A 190 -17.35 -4.23 -12.77
C ALA A 190 -17.83 -4.05 -11.32
N SER A 191 -18.60 -5.02 -10.81
CA SER A 191 -18.74 -5.25 -9.37
C SER A 191 -17.72 -6.31 -8.92
N VAL A 192 -17.08 -6.12 -7.77
CA VAL A 192 -16.15 -7.08 -7.15
C VAL A 192 -16.31 -7.08 -5.62
N SER A 193 -15.66 -7.99 -4.91
CA SER A 193 -15.60 -7.95 -3.44
C SER A 193 -14.85 -6.71 -2.93
N SER A 194 -15.24 -6.17 -1.78
CA SER A 194 -14.59 -5.00 -1.16
C SER A 194 -13.11 -5.24 -0.92
N ASP A 195 -12.77 -6.43 -0.43
CA ASP A 195 -11.40 -6.80 -0.10
C ASP A 195 -10.53 -6.90 -1.37
N TYR A 196 -11.14 -7.26 -2.51
CA TYR A 196 -10.44 -7.20 -3.79
C TYR A 196 -10.32 -5.78 -4.33
N ALA A 197 -11.35 -4.95 -4.18
CA ALA A 197 -11.28 -3.54 -4.58
C ALA A 197 -10.23 -2.76 -3.76
N ASP A 198 -10.07 -3.08 -2.47
CA ASP A 198 -8.97 -2.61 -1.65
C ASP A 198 -7.60 -3.08 -2.19
N ALA A 199 -7.49 -4.34 -2.61
CA ALA A 199 -6.27 -4.88 -3.21
C ALA A 199 -5.94 -4.22 -4.55
N LEU A 200 -6.94 -3.90 -5.38
CA LEU A 200 -6.74 -3.16 -6.63
C LEU A 200 -6.14 -1.76 -6.38
N VAL A 201 -6.57 -1.07 -5.32
CA VAL A 201 -5.95 0.20 -4.89
C VAL A 201 -4.57 -0.04 -4.27
N MET A 202 -4.39 -1.14 -3.53
CA MET A 202 -3.15 -1.47 -2.83
C MET A 202 -1.98 -1.78 -3.79
N GLU A 203 -2.20 -2.73 -4.70
CA GLU A 203 -1.20 -3.20 -5.67
C GLU A 203 -1.06 -2.25 -6.88
N GLY A 204 -2.00 -1.32 -7.07
CA GLY A 204 -2.04 -0.38 -8.19
C GLY A 204 -2.38 -0.99 -9.56
N THR A 205 -2.29 -2.31 -9.72
CA THR A 205 -2.63 -3.05 -10.95
C THR A 205 -3.39 -4.34 -10.61
N GLY A 206 -4.40 -4.71 -11.39
CA GLY A 206 -5.12 -5.97 -11.19
C GLY A 206 -5.99 -6.42 -12.36
N VAL A 207 -6.58 -7.62 -12.24
CA VAL A 207 -7.46 -8.22 -13.27
C VAL A 207 -8.93 -8.08 -12.90
N VAL A 208 -9.74 -7.50 -13.78
CA VAL A 208 -11.19 -7.34 -13.59
C VAL A 208 -11.94 -7.98 -14.75
N GLY A 209 -12.41 -9.21 -14.53
CA GLY A 209 -12.97 -10.06 -15.59
C GLY A 209 -11.86 -10.44 -16.58
N SER A 210 -12.03 -10.08 -17.85
CA SER A 210 -11.01 -10.26 -18.90
C SER A 210 -10.01 -9.11 -19.01
N LYS A 211 -10.27 -7.97 -18.35
CA LYS A 211 -9.53 -6.71 -18.49
C LYS A 211 -8.42 -6.61 -17.45
N ILE A 212 -7.34 -5.89 -17.77
CA ILE A 212 -6.40 -5.37 -16.78
C ILE A 212 -6.85 -3.95 -16.43
N VAL A 213 -6.76 -3.60 -15.14
CA VAL A 213 -6.96 -2.24 -14.64
C VAL A 213 -5.71 -1.76 -13.94
N ASN A 214 -5.37 -0.49 -14.16
CA ASN A 214 -4.32 0.23 -13.45
C ASN A 214 -4.94 1.36 -12.63
N LEU A 215 -4.26 1.80 -11.58
CA LEU A 215 -4.57 3.03 -10.87
C LEU A 215 -4.23 4.22 -11.79
N GLY A 216 -5.23 5.04 -12.10
CA GLY A 216 -5.08 6.25 -12.90
C GLY A 216 -4.62 7.45 -12.08
N GLY A 217 -4.25 8.54 -12.76
CA GLY A 217 -3.70 9.76 -12.14
C GLY A 217 -4.69 10.61 -11.34
N CYS A 218 -5.83 10.06 -10.91
CA CYS A 218 -6.91 10.80 -10.24
C CYS A 218 -7.13 10.34 -8.78
N THR A 219 -7.65 11.24 -7.94
CA THR A 219 -7.92 10.97 -6.52
C THR A 219 -8.89 9.80 -6.34
N CYS A 220 -8.46 8.75 -5.64
CA CYS A 220 -9.31 7.60 -5.37
C CYS A 220 -10.34 7.84 -4.26
N SER A 221 -11.61 7.83 -4.63
CA SER A 221 -12.76 7.82 -3.72
C SER A 221 -13.78 6.80 -4.21
N ASN A 222 -14.30 5.97 -3.31
CA ASN A 222 -15.29 4.92 -3.62
C ASN A 222 -14.93 4.06 -4.85
N TYR A 223 -13.65 3.64 -4.93
CA TYR A 223 -13.04 2.87 -6.02
C TYR A 223 -13.19 3.49 -7.42
N LYS A 224 -13.31 4.82 -7.49
CA LYS A 224 -13.29 5.64 -8.71
C LYS A 224 -11.88 6.20 -8.97
N CYS A 225 -10.98 5.33 -9.43
CA CYS A 225 -9.58 5.69 -9.69
C CYS A 225 -8.86 4.81 -10.69
N PHE A 226 -9.58 4.05 -11.52
CA PHE A 226 -8.95 3.08 -12.39
C PHE A 226 -8.92 3.52 -13.86
N GLU A 227 -8.04 2.91 -14.62
CA GLU A 227 -7.95 3.03 -16.07
C GLU A 227 -7.89 1.63 -16.69
N LEU A 228 -8.38 1.50 -17.92
CA LEU A 228 -8.42 0.21 -18.62
C LEU A 228 -7.15 0.05 -19.45
N VAL A 229 -6.40 -1.01 -19.19
CA VAL A 229 -5.18 -1.33 -19.93
C VAL A 229 -5.48 -2.25 -21.11
N ASN A 230 -4.92 -1.97 -22.28
CA ASN A 230 -5.01 -2.87 -23.42
C ASN A 230 -4.07 -4.07 -23.22
N ARG A 231 -4.64 -5.19 -22.79
CA ARG A 231 -3.91 -6.45 -22.53
C ARG A 231 -3.13 -7.01 -23.73
N LYS A 232 -3.39 -6.57 -24.97
CA LYS A 232 -2.59 -6.96 -26.14
C LYS A 232 -1.23 -6.25 -26.17
N ASP A 233 -1.22 -4.99 -25.76
CA ASP A 233 -0.04 -4.12 -25.82
C ASP A 233 0.73 -4.22 -24.50
N ASP A 234 -0.01 -4.20 -23.39
CA ASP A 234 0.48 -4.19 -22.01
C ASP A 234 -0.09 -5.37 -21.21
N PRO A 235 0.31 -6.62 -21.51
CA PRO A 235 -0.21 -7.83 -20.86
C PRO A 235 0.08 -7.94 -19.36
N TYR A 236 0.92 -7.04 -18.83
CA TYR A 236 1.36 -7.01 -17.43
C TYR A 236 0.91 -5.75 -16.67
N GLY A 237 0.14 -4.86 -17.30
CA GLY A 237 -0.21 -3.56 -16.75
C GLY A 237 0.84 -2.48 -17.06
N LEU A 238 0.56 -1.27 -16.57
CA LEU A 238 1.38 -0.08 -16.75
C LEU A 238 2.09 0.33 -15.45
N THR A 239 3.16 1.10 -15.58
CA THR A 239 3.85 1.78 -14.48
C THR A 239 3.15 3.09 -14.12
N SER A 240 3.60 3.75 -13.05
CA SER A 240 3.23 5.13 -12.71
C SER A 240 3.61 6.20 -13.77
N TYR A 241 4.18 5.80 -14.90
CA TYR A 241 4.58 6.67 -15.99
C TYR A 241 4.10 6.20 -17.37
N ASP A 242 3.04 5.41 -17.40
CA ASP A 242 2.39 4.90 -18.62
C ASP A 242 3.35 4.09 -19.52
N THR A 243 4.34 3.41 -18.93
CA THR A 243 5.21 2.45 -19.63
C THR A 243 4.83 1.01 -19.28
N PRO A 244 5.12 0.02 -20.14
CA PRO A 244 4.75 -1.38 -19.86
C PRO A 244 5.51 -1.95 -18.66
N LEU A 245 4.78 -2.55 -17.70
CA LEU A 245 5.38 -3.33 -16.61
C LEU A 245 6.11 -4.57 -17.17
N ARG A 246 7.31 -4.86 -16.65
CA ARG A 246 8.16 -5.96 -17.11
C ARG A 246 8.47 -6.91 -15.95
N PRO A 247 7.83 -8.10 -15.91
CA PRO A 247 8.05 -9.08 -14.84
C PRO A 247 9.53 -9.36 -14.60
N TYR A 248 9.95 -9.27 -13.34
CA TYR A 248 11.33 -9.45 -12.89
C TYR A 248 12.36 -8.45 -13.45
N VAL A 249 11.91 -7.30 -14.00
CA VAL A 249 12.79 -6.24 -14.52
C VAL A 249 12.45 -4.89 -13.94
N THR A 250 11.18 -4.50 -13.97
CA THR A 250 10.73 -3.21 -13.43
C THR A 250 10.81 -3.22 -11.90
N ILE A 251 11.26 -2.11 -11.33
CA ILE A 251 11.09 -1.80 -9.91
C ILE A 251 10.47 -0.43 -9.69
N ALA A 252 9.72 -0.30 -8.60
CA ALA A 252 9.26 0.97 -8.09
C ALA A 252 10.30 1.57 -7.14
N SER A 253 10.65 2.85 -7.32
CA SER A 253 11.51 3.61 -6.42
C SER A 253 11.22 5.11 -6.50
N ASN A 254 11.29 5.80 -5.37
CA ASN A 254 10.96 7.23 -5.28
C ASN A 254 12.20 8.13 -5.16
N ASP A 255 13.36 7.55 -4.80
CA ASP A 255 14.63 8.25 -4.59
C ASP A 255 15.74 7.79 -5.55
N ILE A 256 15.41 6.95 -6.53
CA ILE A 256 16.24 6.64 -7.70
C ILE A 256 15.52 7.17 -8.94
N LYS A 257 16.24 7.88 -9.82
CA LYS A 257 15.66 8.52 -11.01
C LYS A 257 15.07 7.49 -11.99
N LYS A 258 13.89 7.78 -12.57
CA LYS A 258 13.30 7.03 -13.70
C LYS A 258 14.34 6.74 -14.81
N ASN A 259 14.21 5.58 -15.45
CA ASN A 259 15.06 5.05 -16.51
C ASN A 259 16.50 4.75 -16.05
N THR A 260 16.77 4.72 -14.74
CA THR A 260 18.06 4.27 -14.21
C THR A 260 18.11 2.74 -14.25
N LYS A 261 19.05 2.20 -15.00
CA LYS A 261 19.44 0.78 -14.85
C LYS A 261 20.20 0.62 -13.54
N ILE A 262 19.75 -0.31 -12.70
CA ILE A 262 20.42 -0.68 -11.46
C ILE A 262 20.88 -2.13 -11.49
N TYR A 263 21.79 -2.46 -10.59
CA TYR A 263 22.25 -3.81 -10.35
C TYR A 263 22.12 -4.18 -8.87
N VAL A 264 21.50 -5.32 -8.62
CA VAL A 264 21.30 -5.86 -7.28
C VAL A 264 21.95 -7.25 -7.22
N PRO A 265 23.19 -7.36 -6.69
CA PRO A 265 23.95 -8.62 -6.69
C PRO A 265 23.21 -9.78 -6.01
N SER A 266 22.39 -9.48 -5.01
CA SER A 266 21.64 -10.47 -4.23
C SER A 266 20.63 -11.28 -5.07
N LEU A 267 20.19 -10.76 -6.22
CA LEU A 267 19.23 -11.43 -7.12
C LEU A 267 19.93 -12.35 -8.14
N VAL A 268 21.26 -12.26 -8.30
CA VAL A 268 21.98 -13.04 -9.31
C VAL A 268 21.83 -14.54 -9.06
N GLY A 269 21.36 -15.26 -10.08
CA GLY A 269 21.17 -16.70 -10.03
C GLY A 269 19.83 -17.16 -9.44
N TRP A 270 18.95 -16.25 -9.01
CA TRP A 270 17.59 -16.58 -8.58
C TRP A 270 16.86 -17.30 -9.72
N LYS A 271 16.22 -18.43 -9.42
CA LYS A 271 15.38 -19.13 -10.41
C LYS A 271 14.10 -18.33 -10.59
N ILE A 272 13.76 -18.03 -11.85
CA ILE A 272 12.50 -17.35 -12.15
C ILE A 272 11.35 -18.36 -12.05
N PRO A 273 10.32 -18.12 -11.22
CA PRO A 273 9.13 -18.96 -11.17
C PRO A 273 8.49 -19.13 -12.55
N GLY A 274 8.08 -20.35 -12.88
CA GLY A 274 7.45 -20.68 -14.16
C GLY A 274 8.40 -20.84 -15.36
N THR A 275 9.70 -20.54 -15.25
CA THR A 275 10.64 -20.65 -16.38
C THR A 275 11.96 -21.36 -16.03
N SER A 276 12.76 -21.66 -17.05
CA SER A 276 14.13 -22.19 -16.90
C SER A 276 15.17 -21.10 -16.65
N LYS A 277 14.80 -19.82 -16.75
CA LYS A 277 15.70 -18.68 -16.69
C LYS A 277 16.17 -18.41 -15.25
N LYS A 278 17.33 -17.75 -15.13
CA LYS A 278 17.85 -17.23 -13.86
C LYS A 278 18.03 -15.73 -13.95
N HIS A 279 17.69 -15.02 -12.88
CA HIS A 279 17.85 -13.57 -12.80
C HIS A 279 19.34 -13.19 -12.83
N ASN A 280 19.67 -12.13 -13.58
CA ASN A 280 21.05 -11.64 -13.76
C ASN A 280 21.40 -10.44 -12.86
N GLY A 281 20.52 -10.06 -11.94
CA GLY A 281 20.65 -8.91 -11.05
C GLY A 281 20.37 -7.55 -11.69
N CYS A 282 20.10 -7.47 -13.00
CA CYS A 282 19.82 -6.22 -13.70
C CYS A 282 18.34 -5.86 -13.62
N LEU A 283 18.04 -4.62 -13.21
CA LEU A 283 16.71 -4.08 -13.05
C LEU A 283 16.62 -2.68 -13.67
N LEU A 284 15.40 -2.21 -13.92
CA LEU A 284 15.11 -0.87 -14.40
C LEU A 284 14.19 -0.15 -13.41
N VAL A 285 14.62 1.03 -12.95
CA VAL A 285 13.73 1.95 -12.22
C VAL A 285 12.82 2.61 -13.24
N ASP A 286 11.57 2.18 -13.32
CA ASP A 286 10.60 2.73 -14.28
C ASP A 286 9.19 2.85 -13.68
N ASP A 287 9.08 2.82 -12.35
CA ASP A 287 7.82 2.88 -11.62
C ASP A 287 8.00 3.62 -10.28
N GLN A 288 6.90 4.03 -9.65
CA GLN A 288 6.89 4.72 -8.35
C GLN A 288 5.89 4.09 -7.41
N SER A 289 6.12 4.25 -6.11
CA SER A 289 5.21 3.75 -5.08
C SER A 289 4.63 4.88 -4.25
N TRP A 290 3.35 4.79 -3.93
CA TRP A 290 2.71 5.68 -2.96
C TRP A 290 2.81 5.12 -1.53
N SER A 291 3.30 3.89 -1.33
CA SER A 291 3.33 3.19 -0.04
C SER A 291 4.61 3.38 0.79
N PHE A 292 5.65 4.00 0.22
CA PHE A 292 6.91 4.32 0.89
C PHE A 292 7.51 5.64 0.37
N SER A 293 8.48 6.22 1.11
CA SER A 293 9.09 7.51 0.75
C SER A 293 10.40 7.40 -0.03
N GLY A 294 11.31 6.51 0.38
CA GLY A 294 12.64 6.35 -0.25
C GLY A 294 13.51 5.32 0.47
N LYS A 295 14.72 5.07 -0.05
CA LYS A 295 15.65 4.01 0.37
C LYS A 295 14.99 2.63 0.37
N HIS A 296 14.10 2.44 -0.60
CA HIS A 296 13.22 1.29 -0.75
C HIS A 296 13.07 1.03 -2.25
N ILE A 297 13.14 -0.25 -2.65
CA ILE A 297 12.72 -0.69 -3.99
C ILE A 297 11.67 -1.78 -3.87
N ASP A 298 10.66 -1.71 -4.72
CA ASP A 298 9.63 -2.75 -4.85
C ASP A 298 9.89 -3.56 -6.11
N PHE A 299 9.96 -4.89 -6.00
CA PHE A 299 10.32 -5.76 -7.12
C PHE A 299 9.08 -6.37 -7.76
N TYR A 300 8.83 -6.04 -9.03
CA TYR A 300 7.66 -6.52 -9.75
C TYR A 300 7.82 -8.00 -10.14
N VAL A 301 6.98 -8.87 -9.57
CA VAL A 301 7.06 -10.33 -9.77
C VAL A 301 5.81 -10.95 -10.41
N TYR A 302 4.95 -10.11 -11.02
CA TYR A 302 3.76 -10.48 -11.80
C TYR A 302 2.61 -11.15 -11.03
N SER A 303 2.85 -12.13 -10.15
CA SER A 303 1.82 -12.82 -9.37
C SER A 303 2.21 -13.07 -7.91
N MET A 304 1.19 -13.27 -7.05
CA MET A 304 1.38 -13.60 -5.64
C MET A 304 2.14 -14.93 -5.45
N ASP A 305 1.89 -15.93 -6.30
CA ASP A 305 2.56 -17.25 -6.23
C ASP A 305 4.06 -17.14 -6.56
N ASN A 306 4.42 -16.25 -7.49
CA ASN A 306 5.82 -15.97 -7.83
C ASN A 306 6.54 -15.30 -6.64
N TYR A 307 5.89 -14.32 -6.01
CA TYR A 307 6.34 -13.71 -4.76
C TYR A 307 6.55 -14.77 -3.66
N GLN A 308 5.54 -15.60 -3.37
CA GLN A 308 5.62 -16.64 -2.34
C GLN A 308 6.78 -17.61 -2.60
N THR A 309 6.99 -17.98 -3.86
CA THR A 309 8.08 -18.86 -4.29
C THR A 309 9.45 -18.24 -4.02
N LEU A 310 9.64 -16.97 -4.40
CA LEU A 310 10.92 -16.25 -4.22
C LEU A 310 11.20 -15.92 -2.74
N ASP A 311 10.21 -15.45 -2.00
CA ASP A 311 10.31 -15.11 -0.57
C ASP A 311 10.67 -16.34 0.27
N LYS A 312 10.04 -17.49 -0.02
CA LYS A 312 10.37 -18.79 0.61
C LYS A 312 11.76 -19.30 0.25
N ALA A 313 12.26 -19.02 -0.95
CA ALA A 313 13.56 -19.46 -1.41
C ALA A 313 14.73 -18.59 -0.90
N HIS A 314 14.50 -17.28 -0.72
CA HIS A 314 15.55 -16.30 -0.49
C HIS A 314 15.39 -15.47 0.79
N SER A 315 14.16 -15.16 1.21
CA SER A 315 13.83 -14.50 2.49
C SER A 315 14.58 -13.20 2.77
N ILE A 316 15.00 -12.48 1.72
CA ILE A 316 15.68 -11.19 1.85
C ILE A 316 14.67 -10.06 2.01
N THR A 317 15.02 -9.10 2.87
CA THR A 317 14.21 -7.90 3.16
C THR A 317 14.99 -6.60 2.91
N LYS A 318 16.29 -6.71 2.59
CA LYS A 318 17.17 -5.59 2.28
C LYS A 318 18.19 -5.97 1.21
N VAL A 319 18.58 -5.00 0.40
CA VAL A 319 19.57 -5.17 -0.69
C VAL A 319 20.57 -4.02 -0.74
N ASP A 320 21.73 -4.28 -1.33
CA ASP A 320 22.66 -3.25 -1.79
C ASP A 320 22.44 -3.00 -3.28
N ILE A 321 22.34 -1.73 -3.67
CA ILE A 321 22.01 -1.29 -5.02
C ILE A 321 23.22 -0.61 -5.65
N TYR A 322 23.55 -0.98 -6.87
CA TYR A 322 24.69 -0.49 -7.64
C TYR A 322 24.23 0.12 -8.97
N GLU A 323 25.06 0.98 -9.56
CA GLU A 323 24.87 1.47 -10.93
C GLU A 323 24.85 0.28 -11.90
N GLY A 324 23.85 0.26 -12.80
CA GLY A 324 23.66 -0.87 -13.72
C GLY A 324 24.77 -0.98 -14.77
N GLY A 325 25.31 0.14 -15.24
CA GLY A 325 26.38 0.17 -16.25
C GLY A 325 26.04 -0.66 -17.48
N SER A 326 26.87 -1.67 -17.77
CA SER A 326 26.68 -2.62 -18.88
C SER A 326 25.51 -3.61 -18.70
N CYS A 327 24.65 -3.45 -17.68
CA CYS A 327 23.49 -4.31 -17.44
C CYS A 327 22.57 -4.47 -18.68
N LYS A 328 22.48 -5.71 -19.15
CA LYS A 328 21.45 -6.15 -20.10
C LYS A 328 20.19 -6.54 -19.33
N LEU A 329 19.12 -5.77 -19.52
CA LEU A 329 17.79 -6.19 -19.09
C LEU A 329 17.39 -7.41 -19.94
N LEU A 330 16.92 -8.47 -19.29
CA LEU A 330 16.44 -9.68 -19.97
C LEU A 330 14.93 -9.66 -20.00
N ASP A 331 14.35 -10.25 -21.04
CA ASP A 331 12.97 -10.71 -20.96
C ASP A 331 12.96 -12.08 -20.25
N TYR A 332 12.26 -12.15 -19.13
CA TYR A 332 12.13 -13.35 -18.31
C TYR A 332 10.87 -14.16 -18.59
N MET A 333 9.94 -13.67 -19.42
CA MET A 333 8.64 -14.27 -19.68
C MET A 333 8.52 -14.95 -21.06
N SER A 334 9.44 -14.68 -21.98
CA SER A 334 9.64 -15.46 -23.23
C SER A 334 10.26 -16.85 -23.05
#